data_AF-A0A3Q9FJI7-F1
#
_entry.id   AF-A0A3Q9FJI7-F1
#
_cell.length_a   1.000
_cell.length_b   1.000
_cell.length_c   1.000
_cell.angle_alpha   90.00
_cell.angle_beta   90.00
_cell.angle_gamma   90.00
#
_symmetry.space_group_name_H-M   'P 1'
#
loop_
_entity.id
_entity.type
_entity.pdbx_description
1 polymer ?
#
loop_
_entity_poly.entity_id
_entity_poly.type
_entity_poly.pdbx_seq_one_letter_code
_entity_poly.pdbx_strand_id
1 'polypeptide(L)'
;MKTYIARIILVVVALSLTTSCDLERLESAQEVAPGGGTLDTFTAYTIDSTDPDGSNVYGRIVFWETSLNQTLVQISLFNTIPGTLHPALVLDGAVESAGATMLTLDDVSGDTGELNSNKLFLIADTNFYDSILTMDSHVNIYLSETDNTVVASGNLGINADPVDSN
;
A
#
# COMPACT_ATOMS: atom_id res chain seq x y z
N MET A 1 85.45 12.30 -17.36
CA MET A 1 84.73 12.44 -16.07
C MET A 1 83.25 12.22 -16.33
N LYS A 2 82.63 11.30 -15.60
CA LYS A 2 81.17 11.08 -15.56
C LYS A 2 80.49 12.29 -14.92
N THR A 3 79.34 12.71 -15.44
CA THR A 3 78.12 12.98 -14.63
C THR A 3 76.91 13.15 -15.54
N TYR A 4 75.97 12.21 -15.40
CA TYR A 4 74.56 12.28 -15.75
C TYR A 4 73.88 13.28 -14.82
N ILE A 5 72.89 14.06 -15.26
CA ILE A 5 71.74 14.48 -14.42
C ILE A 5 70.65 15.12 -15.29
N ALA A 6 69.43 14.61 -15.05
CA ALA A 6 68.12 15.24 -15.25
C ALA A 6 67.60 15.52 -16.67
N ARG A 7 67.28 14.42 -17.37
CA ARG A 7 66.03 14.36 -18.16
C ARG A 7 64.82 14.43 -17.22
N ILE A 8 64.45 15.60 -16.70
CA ILE A 8 63.23 15.77 -15.88
C ILE A 8 62.63 17.16 -16.13
N ILE A 9 62.27 17.48 -17.38
CA ILE A 9 61.56 18.75 -17.70
C ILE A 9 60.33 18.53 -18.59
N LEU A 10 59.96 17.29 -18.97
CA LEU A 10 58.87 17.06 -19.91
C LEU A 10 57.73 16.13 -19.42
N VAL A 11 57.52 16.00 -18.11
CA VAL A 11 56.47 15.12 -17.57
C VAL A 11 55.39 15.87 -16.77
N VAL A 12 55.47 17.19 -16.63
CA VAL A 12 54.58 17.96 -15.73
C VAL A 12 53.33 18.55 -16.43
N VAL A 13 53.10 18.32 -17.73
CA VAL A 13 51.98 18.93 -18.49
C VAL A 13 50.96 17.91 -19.02
N ALA A 14 50.96 16.68 -18.50
CA ALA A 14 50.06 15.62 -18.97
C ALA A 14 49.28 14.93 -17.84
N LEU A 15 48.93 15.68 -16.78
CA LEU A 15 48.14 15.14 -15.66
C LEU A 15 47.08 16.15 -15.18
N SER A 16 46.29 16.67 -16.11
CA SER A 16 45.10 17.46 -15.82
C SER A 16 43.96 17.15 -16.80
N LEU A 17 43.68 15.86 -16.97
CA LEU A 17 42.35 15.41 -17.36
C LEU A 17 41.74 14.79 -16.11
N THR A 18 41.24 15.66 -15.23
CA THR A 18 40.30 15.24 -14.20
C THR A 18 39.12 14.65 -14.93
N THR A 19 39.03 13.33 -14.90
CA THR A 19 37.83 12.57 -15.18
C THR A 19 36.71 13.24 -14.41
N SER A 20 35.81 13.93 -15.12
CA SER A 20 34.50 14.27 -14.58
C SER A 20 33.89 12.93 -14.21
N CYS A 21 33.88 12.59 -12.92
CA CYS A 21 32.96 11.59 -12.44
C CYS A 21 31.58 12.22 -12.59
N ASP A 22 30.97 12.06 -13.76
CA ASP A 22 29.52 11.95 -13.80
C ASP A 22 29.23 10.73 -12.93
N LEU A 23 28.91 11.01 -11.67
CA LEU A 23 28.20 10.06 -10.84
C LEU A 23 26.84 9.97 -11.52
N GLU A 24 26.73 9.09 -12.51
CA GLU A 24 25.46 8.72 -13.11
C GLU A 24 24.54 8.37 -11.94
N ARG A 25 23.64 9.29 -11.62
CA ARG A 25 22.62 9.10 -10.61
C ARG A 25 21.81 7.93 -11.12
N LEU A 26 22.06 6.73 -10.56
CA LEU A 26 21.32 5.50 -10.85
C LEU A 26 19.84 5.88 -10.94
N GLU A 27 19.32 5.96 -12.16
CA GLU A 27 17.90 6.11 -12.36
C GLU A 27 17.29 4.85 -11.77
N SER A 28 16.23 5.03 -10.96
CA SER A 28 15.50 3.89 -10.41
C SER A 28 15.09 3.02 -11.59
N ALA A 29 15.50 1.75 -11.59
CA ALA A 29 15.08 0.80 -12.59
C ALA A 29 13.54 0.69 -12.50
N GLN A 30 12.84 1.33 -13.43
CA GLN A 30 11.40 1.19 -13.63
C GLN A 30 11.05 -0.02 -14.50
N GLU A 31 12.08 -0.79 -14.91
CA GLU A 31 11.89 -2.04 -15.62
C GLU A 31 11.29 -3.08 -14.67
N VAL A 32 10.00 -3.34 -14.85
CA VAL A 32 9.29 -4.43 -14.17
C VAL A 32 9.97 -5.73 -14.58
N ALA A 33 10.32 -6.58 -13.62
CA ALA A 33 10.93 -7.87 -13.92
C ALA A 33 10.04 -8.65 -14.90
N PRO A 34 10.61 -9.32 -15.92
CA PRO A 34 9.86 -10.20 -16.79
C PRO A 34 9.09 -11.25 -15.96
N GLY A 35 7.76 -11.18 -15.96
CA GLY A 35 6.89 -12.03 -15.13
C GLY A 35 6.26 -11.33 -13.92
N GLY A 36 6.56 -10.05 -13.67
CA GLY A 36 5.76 -9.21 -12.78
C GLY A 36 4.45 -8.84 -13.48
N GLY A 37 3.35 -9.50 -13.13
CA GLY A 37 2.02 -9.12 -13.62
C GLY A 37 1.71 -7.67 -13.22
N THR A 38 1.14 -6.89 -14.14
CA THR A 38 0.58 -5.59 -13.82
C THR A 38 -0.80 -5.80 -13.20
N LEU A 39 -1.02 -5.24 -12.00
CA LEU A 39 -2.35 -5.16 -11.41
C LEU A 39 -2.98 -3.88 -11.95
N ASP A 40 -3.66 -4.00 -13.09
CA ASP A 40 -4.26 -2.85 -13.76
C ASP A 40 -5.73 -2.67 -13.37
N THR A 41 -6.45 -3.75 -13.08
CA THR A 41 -7.87 -3.72 -12.74
C THR A 41 -8.07 -3.58 -11.24
N PHE A 42 -8.78 -2.54 -10.80
CA PHE A 42 -9.04 -2.33 -9.37
C PHE A 42 -10.33 -1.53 -9.10
N THR A 43 -10.81 -1.61 -7.87
CA THR A 43 -11.91 -0.79 -7.33
C THR A 43 -11.55 -0.34 -5.91
N ALA A 44 -11.78 0.94 -5.60
CA ALA A 44 -11.41 1.52 -4.31
C ALA A 44 -12.58 2.24 -3.62
N TYR A 45 -12.63 2.14 -2.29
CA TYR A 45 -13.66 2.76 -1.44
C TYR A 45 -13.03 3.50 -0.27
N THR A 46 -13.63 4.61 0.11
CA THR A 46 -13.22 5.39 1.28
C THR A 46 -13.50 4.65 2.57
N ILE A 47 -12.62 4.83 3.55
CA ILE A 47 -12.84 4.51 4.96
C ILE A 47 -12.86 5.85 5.71
N ASP A 48 -14.00 6.21 6.26
CA ASP A 48 -14.19 7.47 6.99
C ASP A 48 -14.05 7.26 8.49
N SER A 49 -13.65 8.32 9.20
CA SER A 49 -13.53 8.24 10.66
C SER A 49 -14.89 8.24 11.34
N THR A 50 -15.03 7.42 12.38
CA THR A 50 -16.17 7.44 13.29
C THR A 50 -15.97 8.41 14.46
N ASP A 51 -14.75 8.91 14.66
CA ASP A 51 -14.37 9.87 15.70
C ASP A 51 -13.50 11.01 15.12
N PRO A 52 -14.10 11.92 14.34
CA PRO A 52 -13.38 12.99 13.65
C PRO A 52 -12.78 14.04 14.61
N ASP A 53 -13.29 14.14 15.85
CA ASP A 53 -12.79 15.06 16.87
C ASP A 53 -11.68 14.44 17.74
N GLY A 54 -11.49 13.11 17.68
CA GLY A 54 -10.47 12.38 18.42
C GLY A 54 -9.26 11.98 17.57
N SER A 55 -9.02 10.69 17.42
CA SER A 55 -7.90 10.18 16.61
C SER A 55 -8.09 10.46 15.12
N ASN A 56 -9.34 10.59 14.66
CA ASN A 56 -9.67 10.84 13.27
C ASN A 56 -8.97 9.85 12.32
N VAL A 57 -9.13 8.54 12.58
CA VAL A 57 -8.61 7.47 11.71
C VAL A 57 -9.44 7.41 10.44
N TYR A 58 -8.81 7.57 9.28
CA TYR A 58 -9.48 7.49 7.98
C TYR A 58 -8.53 6.93 6.93
N GLY A 59 -9.04 6.58 5.75
CA GLY A 59 -8.20 6.06 4.68
C GLY A 59 -8.98 5.47 3.52
N ARG A 60 -8.46 4.38 2.97
CA ARG A 60 -9.03 3.71 1.81
C ARG A 60 -8.76 2.21 1.83
N ILE A 61 -9.69 1.47 1.26
CA ILE A 61 -9.54 0.07 0.90
C ILE A 61 -9.55 -0.05 -0.63
N VAL A 62 -8.65 -0.87 -1.17
CA VAL A 62 -8.53 -1.12 -2.61
C VAL A 62 -8.56 -2.62 -2.86
N PHE A 63 -9.41 -3.04 -3.80
CA PHE A 63 -9.50 -4.40 -4.28
C PHE A 63 -8.87 -4.45 -5.67
N TRP A 64 -7.85 -5.28 -5.84
CA TRP A 64 -7.16 -5.50 -7.11
C TRP A 64 -7.54 -6.86 -7.68
N GLU A 65 -7.89 -6.91 -8.95
CA GLU A 65 -8.06 -8.18 -9.65
C GLU A 65 -6.71 -8.69 -10.16
N THR A 66 -6.44 -9.98 -9.93
CA THR A 66 -5.25 -10.65 -10.46
C THR A 66 -5.55 -11.28 -11.82
N SER A 67 -4.51 -11.64 -12.58
CA SER A 67 -4.65 -12.41 -13.82
C SER A 67 -5.19 -13.84 -13.63
N LEU A 68 -5.37 -14.28 -12.38
CA LEU A 68 -6.00 -15.55 -12.01
C LEU A 68 -7.43 -15.35 -11.46
N ASN A 69 -8.02 -14.16 -11.65
CA ASN A 69 -9.36 -13.77 -11.17
C ASN A 69 -9.50 -13.76 -9.63
N GLN A 70 -8.39 -13.89 -8.90
CA GLN A 70 -8.37 -13.72 -7.45
C GLN A 70 -8.34 -12.23 -7.09
N THR A 71 -8.75 -11.90 -5.87
CA THR A 71 -8.72 -10.52 -5.36
C THR A 71 -7.58 -10.32 -4.37
N LEU A 72 -6.81 -9.24 -4.53
CA LEU A 72 -5.87 -8.75 -3.52
C LEU A 72 -6.45 -7.50 -2.86
N VAL A 73 -6.56 -7.50 -1.54
CA VAL A 73 -7.07 -6.37 -0.75
C VAL A 73 -5.91 -5.60 -0.15
N GLN A 74 -5.92 -4.29 -0.34
CA GLN A 74 -5.01 -3.34 0.29
C GLN A 74 -5.80 -2.39 1.18
N ILE A 75 -5.32 -2.14 2.39
CA ILE A 75 -5.83 -1.08 3.26
C ILE A 75 -4.69 -0.08 3.52
N SER A 76 -5.04 1.20 3.49
CA SER A 76 -4.13 2.29 3.87
C SER A 76 -4.90 3.29 4.71
N LEU A 77 -4.52 3.38 5.99
CA LEU A 77 -5.11 4.27 6.98
C LEU A 77 -4.12 5.37 7.38
N PHE A 78 -4.68 6.50 7.77
CA PHE A 78 -3.98 7.65 8.34
C PHE A 78 -4.45 7.87 9.77
N ASN A 79 -3.61 8.52 10.57
CA ASN A 79 -3.84 8.81 11.99
C ASN A 79 -4.13 7.57 12.86
N THR A 80 -3.63 6.41 12.47
CA THR A 80 -3.66 5.20 13.30
C THR A 80 -2.86 5.39 14.60
N ILE A 81 -3.11 4.53 15.60
CA ILE A 81 -2.50 4.65 16.92
C ILE A 81 -1.21 3.80 16.94
N PRO A 82 -0.01 4.40 17.08
CA PRO A 82 1.24 3.63 17.08
C PRO A 82 1.29 2.58 18.19
N GLY A 83 1.87 1.42 17.89
CA GLY A 83 1.99 0.29 18.80
C GLY A 83 0.71 -0.53 19.02
N THR A 84 -0.40 -0.22 18.34
CA THR A 84 -1.62 -1.04 18.35
C THR A 84 -1.85 -1.75 17.02
N LEU A 85 -2.54 -2.89 17.07
CA LEU A 85 -3.08 -3.58 15.90
C LEU A 85 -4.58 -3.33 15.83
N HIS A 86 -5.05 -2.90 14.66
CA HIS A 86 -6.44 -2.54 14.42
C HIS A 86 -7.10 -3.62 13.54
N PRO A 87 -7.97 -4.49 14.11
CA PRO A 87 -8.66 -5.50 13.33
C PRO A 87 -9.53 -4.90 12.24
N ALA A 88 -9.48 -5.48 11.03
CA ALA A 88 -10.28 -5.07 9.89
C ALA A 88 -11.26 -6.18 9.48
N LEU A 89 -12.57 -5.89 9.58
CA LEU A 89 -13.63 -6.85 9.23
C LEU A 89 -14.52 -6.26 8.15
N VAL A 90 -14.89 -7.09 7.16
CA VAL A 90 -15.98 -6.81 6.23
C VAL A 90 -17.25 -7.48 6.76
N LEU A 91 -18.31 -6.72 6.93
CA LEU A 91 -19.59 -7.16 7.45
C LEU A 91 -20.69 -6.98 6.40
N ASP A 92 -21.73 -7.82 6.52
CA ASP A 92 -22.96 -7.72 5.76
C ASP A 92 -23.75 -6.47 6.16
N GLY A 93 -24.46 -5.86 5.21
CA GLY A 93 -25.24 -4.63 5.41
C GLY A 93 -24.43 -3.33 5.30
N ALA A 94 -25.13 -2.20 5.31
CA ALA A 94 -24.51 -0.86 5.42
C ALA A 94 -23.96 -0.60 6.83
N VAL A 95 -23.06 0.40 6.96
CA VAL A 95 -22.47 0.83 8.26
C VAL A 95 -23.54 1.03 9.35
N GLU A 96 -24.68 1.65 9.00
CA GLU A 96 -25.78 1.95 9.94
C GLU A 96 -26.60 0.71 10.35
N SER A 97 -26.41 -0.43 9.68
CA SER A 97 -27.19 -1.65 9.87
C SER A 97 -26.29 -2.89 9.75
N ALA A 98 -25.25 -2.93 10.57
CA ALA A 98 -24.27 -4.01 10.54
C ALA A 98 -24.87 -5.40 10.82
N GLY A 99 -24.59 -6.34 9.92
CA GLY A 99 -24.96 -7.74 9.98
C GLY A 99 -23.80 -8.65 10.42
N ALA A 100 -23.76 -9.87 9.87
CA ALA A 100 -22.73 -10.85 10.20
C ALA A 100 -21.39 -10.52 9.52
N THR A 101 -20.28 -11.00 10.11
CA THR A 101 -18.95 -10.90 9.48
C THR A 101 -18.89 -11.77 8.23
N MET A 102 -18.56 -11.16 7.09
CA MET A 102 -18.38 -11.84 5.80
C MET A 102 -16.91 -12.24 5.58
N LEU A 103 -15.99 -11.34 5.93
CA LEU A 103 -14.55 -11.55 5.75
C LEU A 103 -13.77 -10.93 6.90
N THR A 104 -12.86 -11.71 7.45
CA THR A 104 -11.82 -11.23 8.36
C THR A 104 -10.56 -10.99 7.54
N LEU A 105 -10.14 -9.72 7.46
CA LEU A 105 -8.86 -9.35 6.85
C LEU A 105 -7.74 -9.49 7.87
N ASP A 106 -6.52 -9.18 7.46
CA ASP A 106 -5.39 -9.01 8.39
C ASP A 106 -5.54 -7.69 9.17
N ASP A 107 -4.92 -7.62 10.34
CA ASP A 107 -4.95 -6.42 11.16
C ASP A 107 -4.18 -5.29 10.49
N VAL A 108 -4.62 -4.05 10.66
CA VAL A 108 -3.85 -2.87 10.25
C VAL A 108 -2.89 -2.50 11.37
N SER A 109 -1.60 -2.42 11.05
CA SER A 109 -0.58 -1.94 11.98
C SER A 109 -0.76 -0.45 12.21
N GLY A 110 -0.88 -0.06 13.48
CA GLY A 110 -1.00 1.34 13.84
C GLY A 110 0.26 2.17 13.63
N ASP A 111 1.41 1.52 13.45
CA ASP A 111 2.69 2.18 13.14
C ASP A 111 2.81 2.57 11.66
N THR A 112 2.22 1.78 10.76
CA THR A 112 2.36 1.96 9.30
C THR A 112 1.08 2.40 8.61
N GLY A 113 -0.09 2.15 9.22
CA GLY A 113 -1.38 2.32 8.56
C GLY A 113 -1.66 1.29 7.48
N GLU A 114 -0.83 0.24 7.36
CA GLU A 114 -0.97 -0.85 6.38
C GLU A 114 -1.25 -2.18 7.10
N LEU A 115 -1.70 -3.19 6.35
CA LEU A 115 -1.87 -4.56 6.87
C LEU A 115 -0.56 -5.08 7.49
N ASN A 116 -0.66 -5.73 8.64
CA ASN A 116 0.45 -6.05 9.52
C ASN A 116 1.39 -7.15 8.99
N SER A 117 0.81 -8.23 8.47
CA SER A 117 1.56 -9.42 8.02
C SER A 117 2.07 -9.26 6.60
N ASN A 118 1.25 -8.73 5.70
CA ASN A 118 1.58 -8.48 4.29
C ASN A 118 0.82 -7.27 3.80
N LYS A 119 1.42 -6.48 2.90
CA LYS A 119 0.77 -5.31 2.29
C LYS A 119 -0.53 -5.61 1.54
N LEU A 120 -0.73 -6.87 1.12
CA LEU A 120 -1.91 -7.33 0.40
C LEU A 120 -2.47 -8.60 1.07
N PHE A 121 -3.78 -8.64 1.23
CA PHE A 121 -4.52 -9.82 1.68
C PHE A 121 -5.14 -10.54 0.47
N LEU A 122 -4.92 -11.85 0.35
CA LEU A 122 -5.43 -12.64 -0.76
C LEU A 122 -6.82 -13.22 -0.45
N ILE A 123 -7.79 -12.93 -1.30
CA ILE A 123 -9.06 -13.64 -1.39
C ILE A 123 -8.99 -14.60 -2.57
N ALA A 124 -8.97 -15.89 -2.27
CA ALA A 124 -8.79 -16.94 -3.28
C ALA A 124 -10.07 -17.25 -4.08
N ASP A 125 -11.25 -16.83 -3.61
CA ASP A 125 -12.49 -16.98 -4.36
C ASP A 125 -12.46 -16.12 -5.61
N THR A 126 -12.51 -16.77 -6.77
CA THR A 126 -12.41 -16.13 -8.08
C THR A 126 -13.66 -15.34 -8.48
N ASN A 127 -14.76 -15.48 -7.75
CA ASN A 127 -15.98 -14.70 -7.99
C ASN A 127 -16.05 -13.43 -7.13
N PHE A 128 -15.13 -13.27 -6.16
CA PHE A 128 -15.22 -12.19 -5.19
C PHE A 128 -15.15 -10.82 -5.88
N TYR A 129 -14.17 -10.63 -6.78
CA TYR A 129 -13.95 -9.34 -7.44
C TYR A 129 -15.20 -8.84 -8.18
N ASP A 130 -15.79 -9.70 -9.00
CA ASP A 130 -16.99 -9.39 -9.78
C ASP A 130 -18.22 -9.08 -8.90
N SER A 131 -18.24 -9.60 -7.67
CA SER A 131 -19.34 -9.39 -6.73
C SER A 131 -19.26 -8.05 -5.98
N ILE A 132 -18.10 -7.39 -5.96
CA ILE A 132 -17.81 -6.20 -5.11
C ILE A 132 -18.82 -5.08 -5.32
N LEU A 133 -19.28 -4.83 -6.55
CA LEU A 133 -20.22 -3.73 -6.83
C LEU A 133 -21.67 -4.05 -6.41
N THR A 134 -21.95 -5.31 -6.09
CA THR A 134 -23.32 -5.79 -5.79
C THR A 134 -23.49 -6.32 -4.37
N MET A 135 -22.40 -6.45 -3.60
CA MET A 135 -22.46 -6.84 -2.20
C MET A 135 -23.07 -5.72 -1.35
N ASP A 136 -23.99 -6.10 -0.45
CA ASP A 136 -24.49 -5.24 0.62
C ASP A 136 -23.56 -5.39 1.81
N SER A 137 -22.57 -4.50 1.91
CA SER A 137 -21.52 -4.64 2.92
C SER A 137 -20.86 -3.33 3.30
N HIS A 138 -20.03 -3.40 4.34
CA HIS A 138 -19.13 -2.34 4.75
C HIS A 138 -17.89 -2.94 5.42
N VAL A 139 -16.83 -2.15 5.52
CA VAL A 139 -15.63 -2.46 6.31
C VAL A 139 -15.66 -1.66 7.62
N ASN A 140 -15.30 -2.31 8.72
CA ASN A 140 -15.03 -1.69 10.00
C ASN A 140 -13.58 -1.92 10.42
N ILE A 141 -12.98 -0.86 10.96
CA ILE A 141 -11.67 -0.90 11.61
C ILE A 141 -11.88 -0.75 13.11
N TYR A 142 -11.45 -1.74 13.87
CA TYR A 142 -11.59 -1.77 15.33
C TYR A 142 -10.39 -1.16 16.03
N LEU A 143 -10.61 -0.63 17.23
CA LEU A 143 -9.58 0.01 18.04
C LEU A 143 -8.47 -0.98 18.39
N SER A 144 -8.81 -2.19 18.83
CA SER A 144 -7.85 -3.28 19.08
C SER A 144 -8.55 -4.64 19.14
N GLU A 145 -7.79 -5.74 19.21
CA GLU A 145 -8.34 -7.09 19.42
C GLU A 145 -9.17 -7.24 20.72
N THR A 146 -8.95 -6.36 21.69
CA THR A 146 -9.62 -6.42 23.01
C THR A 146 -10.65 -5.32 23.21
N ASP A 147 -10.77 -4.40 22.26
CA ASP A 147 -11.71 -3.28 22.30
C ASP A 147 -12.46 -3.16 20.97
N ASN A 148 -13.76 -3.47 21.01
CA ASN A 148 -14.63 -3.50 19.84
C ASN A 148 -15.13 -2.11 19.41
N THR A 149 -14.57 -1.02 19.94
CA THR A 149 -14.83 0.33 19.45
C THR A 149 -14.40 0.44 17.98
N VAL A 150 -15.32 0.82 17.09
CA VAL A 150 -15.01 1.08 15.68
C VAL A 150 -14.42 2.48 15.57
N VAL A 151 -13.20 2.59 15.02
CA VAL A 151 -12.47 3.87 14.86
C VAL A 151 -12.58 4.45 13.45
N ALA A 152 -12.91 3.60 12.48
CA ALA A 152 -13.16 3.99 11.10
C ALA A 152 -14.05 2.95 10.41
N SER A 153 -14.86 3.41 9.45
CA SER A 153 -15.79 2.57 8.71
C SER A 153 -15.99 3.05 7.28
N GLY A 154 -16.27 2.15 6.35
CA GLY A 154 -16.54 2.49 4.95
C GLY A 154 -17.57 1.57 4.32
N ASN A 155 -18.62 2.14 3.74
CA ASN A 155 -19.59 1.37 2.95
C ASN A 155 -18.93 0.82 1.68
N LEU A 156 -19.38 -0.36 1.25
CA LEU A 156 -18.89 -1.06 0.06
C LEU A 156 -20.06 -1.50 -0.82
N GLY A 157 -19.79 -1.74 -2.10
CA GLY A 157 -20.77 -2.28 -3.05
C GLY A 157 -22.02 -1.43 -3.17
N ILE A 158 -23.20 -1.99 -2.94
CA ILE A 158 -24.45 -1.25 -3.15
C ILE A 158 -24.63 -0.07 -2.18
N ASN A 159 -23.83 0.00 -1.11
CA ASN A 159 -23.93 1.01 -0.08
C ASN A 159 -23.10 2.27 -0.36
N ALA A 160 -22.21 2.25 -1.34
CA ALA A 160 -21.40 3.40 -1.74
C ALA A 160 -20.86 3.24 -3.16
N ASP A 161 -20.68 4.34 -3.87
CA ASP A 161 -19.97 4.32 -5.15
C ASP A 161 -18.45 4.21 -4.91
N PRO A 162 -17.71 3.47 -5.74
CA PRO A 162 -16.25 3.50 -5.73
C PRO A 162 -15.72 4.93 -5.94
N VAL A 163 -14.66 5.28 -5.21
CA VAL A 163 -14.00 6.58 -5.35
C VAL A 163 -12.93 6.59 -6.45
N ASP A 164 -12.49 5.40 -6.86
CA ASP A 164 -11.57 5.19 -7.97
C ASP A 164 -11.70 3.74 -8.47
N SER A 165 -11.50 3.53 -9.77
CA SER A 165 -11.55 2.20 -10.39
C SER A 165 -10.93 2.22 -11.79
N ASN A 166 -10.41 1.09 -12.24
CA ASN A 166 -9.94 0.88 -13.62
C ASN A 166 -10.39 -0.47 -14.17
#